data_AF-G3AXL2-F1
#
_entry.id   AF-G3AXL2-F1
#
_cell.length_a   1.000
_cell.length_b   1.000
_cell.length_c   1.000
_cell.angle_alpha   90.00
_cell.angle_beta   90.00
_cell.angle_gamma   90.00
#
_symmetry.space_group_name_H-M   'P 1'
#
loop_
_entity.id
_entity.type
_entity.pdbx_description
1 polymer ?
#
loop_
_entity_poly.entity_id
_entity_poly.type
_entity_poly.pdbx_seq_one_letter_code
_entity_poly.pdbx_strand_id
1 'polypeptide(L)'
;MDEDDDETRAPSSAASDGTIALEDQEPVIRKVQLTKPESSALKSAEIPPVQRVQKKKVTIDQPERAREERKEEDNDEDNDEDNEKTFQAKQRQEYRKSMAAASFNVDLFDIDDPDNTLTQVLLYLEHQTVEVINTIQVLLTAIRKPNATRGELSQKSRAVTEVIKQMTEATNTSMNQTRNAQLKEHGSWIVNSLEDCFHRMNILSKPSNDEKRDSEFADKSLKQRLAGNCHDIVRCTKELVKTVEEASLKEDIANLDARLRHSHDLA
;
A
#
# COMPACT_ATOMS: atom_id res chain seq x y z
N MET A 1 1.92 -73.81 34.58
CA MET A 1 0.50 -73.86 34.95
C MET A 1 0.33 -72.83 36.04
N ASP A 2 -0.71 -72.01 35.86
CA ASP A 2 -1.32 -71.03 36.78
C ASP A 2 -0.57 -69.67 36.85
N GLU A 3 -1.00 -68.64 36.11
CA GLU A 3 -2.17 -67.72 36.30
C GLU A 3 -1.92 -66.78 37.50
N ASP A 4 -1.53 -65.53 37.22
CA ASP A 4 -2.35 -64.29 37.21
C ASP A 4 -2.55 -63.72 38.62
N ASP A 5 -2.09 -62.48 38.85
CA ASP A 5 -2.96 -61.41 39.36
C ASP A 5 -2.29 -60.02 39.38
N ASP A 6 -3.15 -59.07 39.04
CA ASP A 6 -3.07 -57.62 38.90
C ASP A 6 -2.83 -56.89 40.23
N GLU A 7 -2.00 -55.84 40.24
CA GLU A 7 -2.33 -54.63 41.03
C GLU A 7 -1.48 -53.41 40.60
N THR A 8 -2.15 -52.49 39.91
CA THR A 8 -1.68 -51.14 39.61
C THR A 8 -1.74 -50.25 40.85
N ARG A 9 -0.61 -49.62 41.23
CA ARG A 9 -0.53 -48.69 42.36
C ARG A 9 0.02 -47.33 41.96
N ALA A 10 -0.86 -46.34 41.89
CA ALA A 10 -0.52 -44.92 42.11
C ALA A 10 -0.51 -44.62 43.62
N PRO A 11 0.31 -43.66 44.08
CA PRO A 11 -0.25 -42.47 44.74
C PRO A 11 0.56 -41.20 44.40
N SER A 12 -0.08 -40.06 44.12
CA SER A 12 -0.65 -39.05 45.03
C SER A 12 0.31 -37.88 45.33
N SER A 13 -0.33 -36.72 45.40
CA SER A 13 0.13 -35.34 45.46
C SER A 13 1.00 -34.97 46.66
N ALA A 14 1.91 -34.01 46.46
CA ALA A 14 2.30 -33.06 47.50
C ALA A 14 2.39 -31.65 46.89
N ALA A 15 1.47 -30.80 47.32
CA ALA A 15 1.56 -29.36 47.22
C ALA A 15 2.55 -28.84 48.28
N SER A 16 3.30 -27.80 47.96
CA SER A 16 3.93 -26.94 48.96
C SER A 16 3.94 -25.50 48.48
N ASP A 17 3.33 -24.69 49.33
CA ASP A 17 3.10 -23.26 49.33
C ASP A 17 4.41 -22.47 49.54
N GLY A 18 4.45 -21.23 49.06
CA GLY A 18 5.66 -20.40 49.07
C GLY A 18 5.47 -19.00 48.49
N THR A 19 4.56 -18.23 49.08
CA THR A 19 4.44 -16.77 48.96
C THR A 19 5.71 -16.08 49.48
N ILE A 20 6.19 -14.97 48.84
CA ILE A 20 6.66 -13.72 49.48
C ILE A 20 7.15 -12.66 48.45
N ALA A 21 6.70 -11.43 48.71
CA ALA A 21 7.23 -10.08 48.41
C ALA A 21 7.23 -9.49 47.00
N LEU A 22 6.32 -8.52 46.84
CA LEU A 22 6.39 -7.33 45.98
C LEU A 22 7.40 -6.32 46.58
N GLU A 23 8.31 -5.81 45.76
CA GLU A 23 9.08 -4.58 46.05
C GLU A 23 8.81 -3.54 44.96
N ASP A 24 8.29 -2.40 45.41
CA ASP A 24 8.09 -1.17 44.64
C ASP A 24 9.44 -0.51 44.29
N GLN A 25 9.65 -0.21 43.01
CA GLN A 25 10.66 0.77 42.57
C GLN A 25 10.06 1.71 41.53
N GLU A 26 9.77 2.94 41.97
CA GLU A 26 9.59 4.11 41.11
C GLU A 26 10.93 4.55 40.47
N PRO A 27 10.90 5.15 39.28
CA PRO A 27 11.93 6.14 38.94
C PRO A 27 11.35 7.49 38.50
N VAL A 28 11.47 8.46 39.41
CA VAL A 28 12.13 9.77 39.27
C VAL A 28 12.06 10.47 37.90
N ILE A 29 11.22 11.50 37.86
CA ILE A 29 11.16 12.55 36.82
C ILE A 29 12.43 13.42 36.89
N ARG A 30 13.20 13.49 35.80
CA ARG A 30 14.26 14.50 35.60
C ARG A 30 13.80 15.56 34.60
N LYS A 31 13.63 16.80 35.10
CA LYS A 31 13.56 18.02 34.30
C LYS A 31 14.94 18.33 33.72
N VAL A 32 15.04 18.51 32.40
CA VAL A 32 16.18 19.16 31.75
C VAL A 32 15.67 20.17 30.72
N GLN A 33 16.29 21.34 30.78
CA GLN A 33 15.96 22.60 30.12
C GLN A 33 16.10 22.55 28.60
N LEU A 34 15.15 23.19 27.90
CA LEU A 34 15.22 23.46 26.47
C LEU A 34 15.80 24.86 26.25
N THR A 35 17.06 24.93 25.82
CA THR A 35 17.71 26.15 25.33
C THR A 35 17.55 26.25 23.81
N LYS A 36 17.03 27.38 23.35
CA LYS A 36 16.96 27.82 21.94
C LYS A 36 18.36 28.19 21.43
N PRO A 37 18.69 27.92 20.16
CA PRO A 37 18.91 29.05 19.23
C PRO A 37 18.33 28.74 17.83
N GLU A 38 17.54 29.65 17.27
CA GLU A 38 17.89 30.65 16.24
C GLU A 38 17.75 30.16 14.79
N SER A 39 17.02 31.00 14.07
CA SER A 39 16.62 30.93 12.69
C SER A 39 17.69 31.55 11.81
N SER A 40 18.04 30.88 10.71
CA SER A 40 18.53 31.60 9.53
C SER A 40 18.19 30.84 8.25
N ALA A 41 17.48 31.54 7.38
CA ALA A 41 16.88 31.15 6.12
C ALA A 41 17.82 30.45 5.13
N LEU A 42 17.32 29.37 4.52
CA LEU A 42 17.83 28.84 3.26
C LEU A 42 16.94 29.32 2.10
N LYS A 43 17.64 29.83 1.10
CA LYS A 43 17.17 30.55 -0.08
C LYS A 43 16.45 29.63 -1.07
N SER A 44 15.49 30.22 -1.78
CA SER A 44 14.90 29.72 -3.02
C SER A 44 15.95 29.21 -3.99
N ALA A 45 15.74 28.03 -4.55
CA ALA A 45 16.46 27.53 -5.71
C ALA A 45 15.47 27.37 -6.87
N GLU A 46 15.67 28.20 -7.89
CA GLU A 46 15.03 28.16 -9.21
C GLU A 46 15.25 26.82 -9.93
N ILE A 47 14.23 26.39 -10.67
CA ILE A 47 14.29 25.27 -11.61
C ILE A 47 14.73 25.83 -12.97
N PRO A 48 15.83 25.34 -13.58
CA PRO A 48 16.27 25.81 -14.90
C PRO A 48 15.45 25.19 -16.07
N PRO A 49 15.29 25.90 -17.21
CA PRO A 49 14.39 25.50 -18.29
C PRO A 49 15.02 24.45 -19.22
N VAL A 50 14.20 23.49 -19.65
CA VAL A 50 14.55 22.40 -20.57
C VAL A 50 14.69 22.93 -22.00
N GLN A 51 15.86 22.70 -22.61
CA GLN A 51 16.17 23.10 -23.98
C GLN A 51 15.53 22.17 -25.02
N ARG A 52 14.96 22.82 -26.03
CA ARG A 52 14.26 22.31 -27.22
C ARG A 52 15.24 21.67 -28.20
N VAL A 53 15.12 20.37 -28.47
CA VAL A 53 15.91 19.67 -29.51
C VAL A 53 15.16 19.68 -30.85
N GLN A 54 15.86 20.17 -31.87
CA GLN A 54 15.42 20.34 -33.25
C GLN A 54 15.37 19.00 -34.00
N LYS A 55 14.25 18.67 -34.65
CA LYS A 55 14.12 17.49 -35.52
C LYS A 55 14.56 17.81 -36.95
N LYS A 56 15.56 17.07 -37.44
CA LYS A 56 16.07 17.10 -38.82
C LYS A 56 15.07 16.45 -39.80
N LYS A 57 14.97 17.10 -40.95
CA LYS A 57 14.22 16.77 -42.16
C LYS A 57 14.87 15.59 -42.90
N VAL A 58 14.11 14.54 -43.20
CA VAL A 58 14.48 13.51 -44.18
C VAL A 58 13.30 13.31 -45.12
N THR A 59 13.57 13.56 -46.40
CA THR A 59 12.65 13.45 -47.54
C THR A 59 12.67 12.00 -48.04
N ILE A 60 11.49 11.38 -48.21
CA ILE A 60 11.34 10.12 -48.96
C ILE A 60 10.07 10.24 -49.81
N ASP A 61 10.24 9.93 -51.10
CA ASP A 61 9.28 10.04 -52.20
C ASP A 61 8.03 9.16 -52.07
N GLN A 62 6.90 9.68 -52.58
CA GLN A 62 5.65 8.96 -52.82
C GLN A 62 5.68 8.20 -54.17
N PRO A 63 4.79 7.20 -54.36
CA PRO A 63 3.74 7.45 -55.35
C PRO A 63 2.32 7.07 -54.89
N GLU A 64 1.45 8.09 -54.93
CA GLU A 64 0.10 8.14 -55.51
C GLU A 64 -0.75 6.85 -55.59
N ARG A 65 -1.82 6.80 -54.77
CA ARG A 65 -3.13 6.25 -55.16
C ARG A 65 -4.27 7.05 -54.52
N ALA A 66 -5.11 7.60 -55.39
CA ALA A 66 -6.34 8.30 -55.11
C ALA A 66 -7.34 7.47 -54.29
N ARG A 67 -7.98 8.09 -53.30
CA ARG A 67 -9.32 7.70 -52.87
C ARG A 67 -10.08 8.90 -52.30
N GLU A 68 -11.33 8.97 -52.75
CA GLU A 68 -12.23 10.11 -52.74
C GLU A 68 -12.66 10.56 -51.34
N GLU A 69 -12.88 11.88 -51.24
CA GLU A 69 -13.48 12.58 -50.12
C GLU A 69 -14.94 12.14 -49.92
N ARG A 70 -15.27 11.66 -48.71
CA ARG A 70 -16.62 11.79 -48.16
C ARG A 70 -16.53 12.66 -46.92
N LYS A 71 -17.13 13.85 -47.01
CA LYS A 71 -17.49 14.66 -45.86
C LYS A 71 -18.74 14.03 -45.26
N GLU A 72 -18.58 13.38 -44.12
CA GLU A 72 -19.71 13.10 -43.21
C GLU A 72 -19.78 14.30 -42.28
N GLU A 73 -20.82 15.11 -42.48
CA GLU A 73 -21.26 16.12 -41.53
C GLU A 73 -22.00 15.38 -40.40
N ASP A 74 -21.26 14.98 -39.36
CA ASP A 74 -21.87 14.59 -38.08
C ASP A 74 -22.38 15.86 -37.41
N ASN A 75 -23.69 16.07 -37.49
CA ASN A 75 -24.41 16.94 -36.56
C ASN A 75 -24.49 16.20 -35.22
N ASP A 76 -23.43 16.30 -34.41
CA ASP A 76 -23.53 16.08 -32.98
C ASP A 76 -24.17 17.33 -32.36
N GLU A 77 -25.50 17.32 -32.24
CA GLU A 77 -26.19 18.15 -31.25
C GLU A 77 -25.78 17.64 -29.87
N ASP A 78 -24.66 18.16 -29.37
CA ASP A 78 -24.16 17.94 -28.02
C ASP A 78 -25.26 18.32 -27.02
N ASN A 79 -25.77 17.30 -26.33
CA ASN A 79 -26.83 17.39 -25.34
C ASN A 79 -26.24 18.00 -24.04
N ASP A 80 -26.13 19.33 -23.99
CA ASP A 80 -25.48 20.10 -22.90
C ASP A 80 -26.04 19.78 -21.49
N GLU A 81 -27.27 19.29 -21.36
CA GLU A 81 -27.90 18.97 -20.07
C GLU A 81 -27.31 17.73 -19.37
N ASP A 82 -26.78 16.75 -20.11
CA ASP A 82 -26.18 15.53 -19.52
C ASP A 82 -24.77 15.82 -18.96
N ASN A 83 -24.08 16.81 -19.50
CA ASN A 83 -22.74 17.20 -19.07
C ASN A 83 -22.78 17.91 -17.70
N GLU A 84 -23.78 18.77 -17.47
CA GLU A 84 -23.94 19.49 -16.20
C GLU A 84 -24.35 18.58 -15.04
N LYS A 85 -25.24 17.59 -15.28
CA LYS A 85 -25.60 16.58 -14.27
C LYS A 85 -24.41 15.70 -13.89
N THR A 86 -23.60 15.31 -14.88
CA THR A 86 -22.39 14.51 -14.65
C THR A 86 -21.36 15.29 -13.83
N PHE A 87 -21.18 16.59 -14.13
CA PHE A 87 -20.29 17.47 -13.38
C PHE A 87 -20.73 17.63 -11.91
N GLN A 88 -22.02 17.88 -11.66
CA GLN A 88 -22.56 17.99 -10.30
C GLN A 88 -22.46 16.67 -9.51
N ALA A 89 -22.70 15.52 -10.15
CA ALA A 89 -22.56 14.21 -9.53
C ALA A 89 -21.11 13.94 -9.09
N LYS A 90 -20.15 14.25 -9.97
CA LYS A 90 -18.72 14.13 -9.68
C LYS A 90 -18.29 15.04 -8.53
N GLN A 91 -18.74 16.29 -8.51
CA GLN A 91 -18.43 17.24 -7.43
C GLN A 91 -18.98 16.77 -6.08
N ARG A 92 -20.19 16.20 -6.03
CA ARG A 92 -20.77 15.62 -4.80
C ARG A 92 -19.99 14.39 -4.32
N GLN A 93 -19.46 13.59 -5.25
CA GLN A 93 -18.64 12.44 -4.92
C GLN A 93 -17.29 12.86 -4.34
N GLU A 94 -16.62 13.82 -4.98
CA GLU A 94 -15.36 14.39 -4.48
C GLU A 94 -15.54 15.02 -3.10
N TYR A 95 -16.64 15.74 -2.88
CA TYR A 95 -16.98 16.30 -1.56
C TYR A 95 -17.16 15.21 -0.50
N ARG A 96 -17.86 14.11 -0.80
CA ARG A 96 -18.01 12.97 0.11
C ARG A 96 -16.67 12.30 0.42
N LYS A 97 -15.85 12.03 -0.59
CA LYS A 97 -14.50 11.46 -0.42
C LYS A 97 -13.64 12.38 0.45
N SER A 98 -13.69 13.69 0.21
CA SER A 98 -12.96 14.70 1.01
C SER A 98 -13.42 14.74 2.46
N MET A 99 -14.72 14.67 2.73
CA MET A 99 -15.24 14.62 4.10
C MET A 99 -14.85 13.33 4.82
N ALA A 100 -14.94 12.18 4.15
CA ALA A 100 -14.48 10.91 4.69
C ALA A 100 -12.98 10.97 5.03
N ALA A 101 -12.16 11.47 4.10
CA ALA A 101 -10.72 11.65 4.30
C ALA A 101 -10.39 12.60 5.46
N ALA A 102 -11.14 13.70 5.64
CA ALA A 102 -10.94 14.64 6.74
C ALA A 102 -11.22 14.02 8.13
N SER A 103 -12.11 13.03 8.19
CA SER A 103 -12.45 12.32 9.43
C SER A 103 -11.67 11.00 9.63
N PHE A 104 -10.91 10.56 8.62
CA PHE A 104 -10.20 9.29 8.67
C PHE A 104 -8.93 9.41 9.50
N ASN A 105 -8.77 8.50 10.46
CA ASN A 105 -7.56 8.41 11.28
C ASN A 105 -6.88 7.06 11.03
N VAL A 106 -5.70 7.10 10.38
CA VAL A 106 -4.92 5.92 10.06
C VAL A 106 -4.46 5.16 11.31
N ASP A 107 -4.16 5.86 12.41
CA ASP A 107 -3.65 5.26 13.65
C ASP A 107 -4.72 4.44 14.39
N LEU A 108 -5.99 4.67 14.08
CA LEU A 108 -7.15 3.97 14.66
C LEU A 108 -7.76 2.95 13.71
N PHE A 109 -7.22 2.80 12.49
CA PHE A 109 -7.72 1.86 11.51
C PHE A 109 -7.31 0.44 11.89
N ASP A 110 -8.29 -0.42 12.17
CA ASP A 110 -8.06 -1.83 12.47
C ASP A 110 -8.08 -2.65 11.17
N ILE A 111 -6.93 -3.19 10.78
CA ILE A 111 -6.73 -3.98 9.57
C ILE A 111 -7.57 -5.27 9.58
N ASP A 112 -7.84 -5.80 10.77
CA ASP A 112 -8.53 -7.07 10.96
C ASP A 112 -10.06 -6.90 11.09
N ASP A 113 -10.55 -5.65 11.15
CA ASP A 113 -11.99 -5.37 11.26
C ASP A 113 -12.75 -5.76 9.97
N PRO A 114 -13.64 -6.77 10.03
CA PRO A 114 -14.43 -7.21 8.88
C PRO A 114 -15.60 -6.27 8.57
N ASP A 115 -15.81 -5.20 9.34
CA ASP A 115 -16.82 -4.17 9.06
C ASP A 115 -16.26 -2.92 8.39
N ASN A 116 -14.95 -2.90 8.12
CA ASN A 116 -14.34 -1.86 7.29
C ASN A 116 -15.04 -1.72 5.94
N THR A 117 -15.42 -0.50 5.61
CA THR A 117 -15.95 -0.13 4.29
C THR A 117 -14.84 -0.04 3.25
N LEU A 118 -15.16 -0.24 1.96
CA LEU A 118 -14.20 -0.07 0.88
C LEU A 118 -13.58 1.33 0.83
N THR A 119 -14.34 2.35 1.24
CA THR A 119 -13.83 3.73 1.35
C THR A 119 -12.77 3.86 2.44
N GLN A 120 -12.97 3.25 3.62
CA GLN A 120 -11.95 3.27 4.69
C GLN A 120 -10.70 2.51 4.27
N VAL A 121 -10.86 1.35 3.61
CA VAL A 121 -9.75 0.55 3.07
C VAL A 121 -9.00 1.35 1.99
N LEU A 122 -9.71 2.06 1.11
CA LEU A 122 -9.10 2.92 0.11
C LEU A 122 -8.26 4.03 0.75
N LEU A 123 -8.81 4.74 1.74
CA LEU A 123 -8.09 5.81 2.46
C LEU A 123 -6.85 5.28 3.18
N TYR A 124 -6.97 4.09 3.79
CA TYR A 124 -5.84 3.40 4.38
C TYR A 124 -4.76 3.07 3.34
N LEU A 125 -5.12 2.50 2.20
CA LEU A 125 -4.16 2.13 1.15
C LEU A 125 -3.53 3.36 0.48
N GLU A 126 -4.26 4.46 0.33
CA GLU A 126 -3.73 5.74 -0.13
C GLU A 126 -2.65 6.26 0.82
N HIS A 127 -2.90 6.20 2.14
CA HIS A 127 -1.89 6.54 3.15
C HIS A 127 -0.67 5.60 3.07
N GLN A 128 -0.90 4.28 3.09
CA GLN A 128 0.20 3.31 3.02
C GLN A 128 1.01 3.42 1.74
N THR A 129 0.41 3.84 0.62
CA THR A 129 1.13 4.08 -0.63
C THR A 129 2.20 5.16 -0.50
N VAL A 130 1.93 6.22 0.28
CA VAL A 130 2.93 7.25 0.58
C VAL A 130 4.11 6.63 1.35
N GLU A 131 3.83 5.79 2.35
CA GLU A 131 4.85 5.09 3.14
C GLU A 131 5.66 4.09 2.31
N VAL A 132 5.02 3.34 1.41
CA VAL A 132 5.70 2.46 0.44
C VAL A 132 6.66 3.28 -0.43
N ILE A 133 6.21 4.40 -0.98
CA ILE A 133 7.04 5.23 -1.85
C ILE A 133 8.24 5.79 -1.05
N ASN A 134 8.01 6.30 0.15
CA ASN A 134 9.05 6.85 1.01
C ASN A 134 10.12 5.79 1.36
N THR A 135 9.69 4.61 1.82
CA THR A 135 10.60 3.51 2.18
C THR A 135 11.36 2.98 0.97
N ILE A 136 10.72 2.87 -0.20
CA ILE A 136 11.38 2.50 -1.45
C ILE A 136 12.40 3.54 -1.89
N GLN A 137 12.08 4.84 -1.80
CA GLN A 137 13.04 5.90 -2.13
C GLN A 137 14.27 5.85 -1.22
N VAL A 138 14.08 5.61 0.08
CA VAL A 138 15.18 5.42 1.03
C VAL A 138 16.04 4.21 0.65
N LEU A 139 15.43 3.09 0.29
CA LEU A 139 16.14 1.88 -0.16
C LEU A 139 16.90 2.11 -1.47
N LEU A 140 16.25 2.69 -2.50
CA LEU A 140 16.87 3.00 -3.78
C LEU A 140 18.05 3.97 -3.62
N THR A 141 17.93 4.94 -2.72
CA THR A 141 19.02 5.86 -2.38
C THR A 141 20.20 5.12 -1.77
N ALA A 142 19.96 4.18 -0.85
CA ALA A 142 21.01 3.36 -0.26
C ALA A 142 21.67 2.43 -1.30
N ILE A 143 20.89 1.81 -2.18
CA ILE A 143 21.39 0.95 -3.27
C ILE A 143 22.39 1.70 -4.16
N ARG A 144 22.16 2.99 -4.42
CA ARG A 144 23.06 3.81 -5.25
C ARG A 144 24.41 4.12 -4.58
N LYS A 145 24.54 3.95 -3.26
CA LYS A 145 25.81 4.17 -2.57
C LYS A 145 26.80 3.05 -2.92
N PRO A 146 28.05 3.37 -3.28
CA PRO A 146 29.05 2.35 -3.61
C PRO A 146 29.38 1.47 -2.39
N ASN A 147 29.37 2.06 -1.20
CA ASN A 147 29.74 1.45 0.08
C ASN A 147 28.54 1.01 0.94
N ALA A 148 27.33 0.90 0.38
CA ALA A 148 26.20 0.33 1.12
C ALA A 148 26.49 -1.12 1.50
N THR A 149 26.29 -1.45 2.78
CA THR A 149 26.49 -2.80 3.29
C THR A 149 25.26 -3.67 3.08
N ARG A 150 25.42 -4.99 3.16
CA ARG A 150 24.30 -5.93 3.07
C ARG A 150 23.29 -5.71 4.19
N GLY A 151 23.76 -5.44 5.41
CA GLY A 151 22.93 -5.13 6.57
C GLY A 151 22.10 -3.86 6.37
N GLU A 152 22.70 -2.77 5.85
CA GLU A 152 21.96 -1.52 5.56
C GLU A 152 20.82 -1.77 4.57
N LEU A 153 21.09 -2.52 3.49
CA LEU A 153 20.07 -2.83 2.49
C LEU A 153 19.01 -3.79 3.02
N SER A 154 19.38 -4.78 3.84
CA SER A 154 18.44 -5.69 4.49
C SER A 154 17.47 -4.94 5.39
N GLN A 155 17.97 -4.04 6.25
CA GLN A 155 17.12 -3.25 7.15
C GLN A 155 16.13 -2.37 6.38
N LYS A 156 16.60 -1.68 5.34
CA LYS A 156 15.73 -0.83 4.51
C LYS A 156 14.72 -1.65 3.71
N SER A 157 15.09 -2.84 3.26
CA SER A 157 14.18 -3.76 2.58
C SER A 157 13.10 -4.31 3.52
N ARG A 158 13.44 -4.55 4.80
CA ARG A 158 12.46 -4.95 5.82
C ARG A 158 11.40 -3.88 6.08
N ALA A 159 11.82 -2.62 6.10
CA ALA A 159 10.87 -1.50 6.22
C ALA A 159 9.84 -1.49 5.08
N VAL A 160 10.28 -1.75 3.84
CA VAL A 160 9.36 -1.89 2.70
C VAL A 160 8.42 -3.08 2.89
N THR A 161 8.95 -4.25 3.28
CA THR A 161 8.12 -5.47 3.41
C THR A 161 7.07 -5.38 4.50
N GLU A 162 7.34 -4.65 5.58
CA GLU A 162 6.36 -4.45 6.66
C GLU A 162 5.13 -3.70 6.16
N VAL A 163 5.33 -2.61 5.41
CA VAL A 163 4.23 -1.83 4.83
C VAL A 163 3.44 -2.69 3.83
N ILE A 164 4.12 -3.43 2.96
CA ILE A 164 3.44 -4.29 1.97
C ILE A 164 2.61 -5.38 2.63
N LYS A 165 3.12 -5.99 3.71
CA LYS A 165 2.39 -7.00 4.47
C LYS A 165 1.07 -6.42 4.99
N GLN A 166 1.10 -5.25 5.62
CA GLN A 166 -0.09 -4.59 6.16
C GLN A 166 -1.11 -4.23 5.06
N MET A 167 -0.64 -3.78 3.88
CA MET A 167 -1.52 -3.51 2.74
C MET A 167 -2.21 -4.78 2.22
N THR A 168 -1.47 -5.89 2.14
CA THR A 168 -2.03 -7.18 1.70
C THR A 168 -3.03 -7.73 2.71
N GLU A 169 -2.76 -7.60 4.01
CA GLU A 169 -3.64 -8.05 5.09
C GLU A 169 -4.97 -7.28 5.08
N ALA A 170 -4.93 -5.95 5.04
CA ALA A 170 -6.15 -5.11 5.01
C ALA A 170 -7.03 -5.41 3.81
N THR A 171 -6.41 -5.64 2.65
CA THR A 171 -7.13 -6.00 1.43
C THR A 171 -7.71 -7.41 1.52
N ASN A 172 -6.96 -8.37 2.05
CA ASN A 172 -7.42 -9.75 2.23
C ASN A 172 -8.63 -9.82 3.18
N THR A 173 -8.59 -9.12 4.31
CA THR A 173 -9.73 -9.01 5.24
C THR A 173 -10.97 -8.50 4.50
N SER A 174 -10.81 -7.44 3.72
CA SER A 174 -11.89 -6.85 2.92
C SER A 174 -12.43 -7.82 1.87
N MET A 175 -11.56 -8.52 1.13
CA MET A 175 -11.94 -9.49 0.10
C MET A 175 -12.63 -10.75 0.65
N ASN A 176 -12.44 -11.06 1.93
CA ASN A 176 -13.10 -12.20 2.57
C ASN A 176 -14.56 -11.91 2.95
N GLN A 177 -15.00 -10.65 2.89
CA GLN A 177 -16.39 -10.28 3.08
C GLN A 177 -17.21 -10.57 1.82
N THR A 178 -18.42 -11.14 2.00
CA THR A 178 -19.31 -11.47 0.88
C THR A 178 -19.76 -10.24 0.09
N ARG A 179 -19.88 -9.07 0.74
CA ARG A 179 -20.24 -7.80 0.10
C ARG A 179 -19.18 -7.32 -0.92
N ASN A 180 -17.93 -7.76 -0.76
CA ASN A 180 -16.78 -7.32 -1.55
C ASN A 180 -16.39 -8.33 -2.64
N ALA A 181 -17.36 -9.07 -3.19
CA ALA A 181 -17.10 -10.09 -4.22
C ALA A 181 -16.41 -9.50 -5.48
N GLN A 182 -16.75 -8.27 -5.86
CA GLN A 182 -16.11 -7.59 -6.99
C GLN A 182 -14.64 -7.25 -6.73
N LEU A 183 -14.32 -6.79 -5.51
CA LEU A 183 -12.93 -6.59 -5.11
C LEU A 183 -12.18 -7.92 -5.12
N LYS A 184 -12.81 -9.01 -4.64
CA LYS A 184 -12.19 -10.33 -4.61
C LYS A 184 -11.80 -10.82 -6.00
N GLU A 185 -12.62 -10.61 -7.02
CA GLU A 185 -12.37 -11.07 -8.39
C GLU A 185 -11.05 -10.50 -8.98
N HIS A 186 -10.85 -9.18 -8.83
CA HIS A 186 -9.69 -8.50 -9.42
C HIS A 186 -8.53 -8.34 -8.42
N GLY A 187 -8.84 -8.07 -7.15
CA GLY A 187 -7.87 -7.83 -6.09
C GLY A 187 -7.04 -9.07 -5.73
N SER A 188 -7.61 -10.28 -5.83
CA SER A 188 -6.90 -11.52 -5.43
C SER A 188 -5.59 -11.71 -6.18
N TRP A 189 -5.56 -11.46 -7.49
CA TRP A 189 -4.32 -11.60 -8.28
C TRP A 189 -3.28 -10.55 -7.89
N ILE A 190 -3.71 -9.33 -7.58
CA ILE A 190 -2.80 -8.24 -7.21
C ILE A 190 -2.19 -8.49 -5.83
N VAL A 191 -3.00 -8.92 -4.87
CA VAL A 191 -2.54 -9.29 -3.54
C VAL A 191 -1.55 -10.45 -3.61
N ASN A 192 -1.83 -11.49 -4.39
CA ASN A 192 -0.88 -12.58 -4.64
C ASN A 192 0.44 -12.07 -5.27
N SER A 193 0.37 -11.09 -6.16
CA SER A 193 1.56 -10.49 -6.78
C SER A 193 2.38 -9.67 -5.77
N LEU A 194 1.72 -8.96 -4.85
CA LEU A 194 2.39 -8.25 -3.75
C LEU A 194 3.01 -9.21 -2.74
N GLU A 195 2.32 -10.30 -2.41
CA GLU A 195 2.86 -11.37 -1.56
C GLU A 195 4.10 -11.99 -2.20
N ASP A 196 4.11 -12.28 -3.50
CA ASP A 196 5.32 -12.75 -4.19
C ASP A 196 6.48 -11.73 -4.09
N CYS A 197 6.19 -10.44 -4.31
CA CYS A 197 7.19 -9.38 -4.15
C CYS A 197 7.77 -9.36 -2.72
N PHE A 198 6.91 -9.46 -1.70
CA PHE A 198 7.27 -9.57 -0.30
C PHE A 198 8.20 -10.77 -0.04
N HIS A 199 7.84 -11.96 -0.53
CA HIS A 199 8.65 -13.17 -0.37
C HIS A 199 10.01 -13.03 -1.05
N ARG A 200 10.04 -12.55 -2.29
CA ARG A 200 11.28 -12.27 -3.05
C ARG A 200 12.17 -11.27 -2.32
N MET A 201 11.59 -10.22 -1.72
CA MET A 201 12.32 -9.18 -1.00
C MET A 201 12.92 -9.72 0.30
N ASN A 202 12.15 -10.54 1.03
CA ASN A 202 12.61 -11.20 2.24
C ASN A 202 13.74 -12.18 1.99
N ILE A 203 13.68 -12.96 0.90
CA ILE A 203 14.77 -13.87 0.50
C ILE A 203 16.06 -13.11 0.25
N LEU A 204 16.00 -11.96 -0.42
CA LEU A 204 17.16 -11.10 -0.68
C LEU A 204 17.73 -10.46 0.59
N SER A 205 16.87 -10.28 1.59
CA SER A 205 17.14 -9.51 2.81
C SER A 205 17.32 -10.40 4.04
N LYS A 206 17.44 -11.72 3.86
CA LYS A 206 17.65 -12.63 4.99
C LYS A 206 18.89 -12.21 5.78
N PRO A 207 18.78 -12.01 7.10
CA PRO A 207 19.95 -11.77 7.93
C PRO A 207 20.88 -12.96 7.78
N SER A 208 22.15 -12.68 7.57
CA SER A 208 23.16 -13.72 7.68
C SER A 208 23.28 -14.11 9.16
N ASN A 209 23.35 -15.40 9.48
CA ASN A 209 23.72 -15.86 10.83
C ASN A 209 25.17 -15.47 11.19
N ASP A 210 25.92 -14.96 10.21
CA ASP A 210 27.25 -14.41 10.37
C ASP A 210 27.19 -12.88 10.23
N GLU A 211 27.26 -12.17 11.37
CA GLU A 211 27.26 -10.70 11.46
C GLU A 211 28.36 -10.05 10.60
N LYS A 212 29.45 -10.78 10.30
CA LYS A 212 30.49 -10.26 9.40
C LYS A 212 29.96 -10.02 7.99
N ARG A 213 29.04 -10.86 7.51
CA ARG A 213 28.48 -10.72 6.15
C ARG A 213 27.54 -9.53 6.04
N ASP A 214 26.90 -9.13 7.12
CA ASP A 214 26.06 -7.92 7.13
C ASP A 214 26.91 -6.64 7.05
N SER A 215 28.17 -6.71 7.51
CA SER A 215 29.16 -5.62 7.40
C SER A 215 29.83 -5.56 6.02
N GLU A 216 29.74 -6.63 5.21
CA GLU A 216 30.27 -6.64 3.85
C GLU A 216 29.50 -5.71 2.93
N PHE A 217 30.20 -5.12 1.96
CA PHE A 217 29.56 -4.34 0.92
C PHE A 217 28.62 -5.19 0.07
N ALA A 218 27.44 -4.66 -0.21
CA ALA A 218 26.49 -5.30 -1.08
C ALA A 218 27.02 -5.35 -2.52
N ASP A 219 27.04 -6.55 -3.10
CA ASP A 219 27.45 -6.76 -4.47
C ASP A 219 26.43 -6.16 -5.48
N LYS A 220 26.86 -6.03 -6.74
CA LYS A 220 26.04 -5.48 -7.83
C LYS A 220 24.77 -6.30 -8.08
N SER A 221 24.84 -7.62 -7.93
CA SER A 221 23.72 -8.53 -8.21
C SER A 221 22.60 -8.34 -7.21
N LEU A 222 22.92 -8.29 -5.91
CA LEU A 222 21.98 -7.99 -4.83
C LEU A 222 21.31 -6.64 -5.05
N LYS A 223 22.11 -5.59 -5.29
CA LYS A 223 21.63 -4.22 -5.54
C LYS A 223 20.64 -4.16 -6.72
N GLN A 224 20.96 -4.83 -7.82
CA GLN A 224 20.09 -4.86 -9.00
C GLN A 224 18.79 -5.64 -8.73
N ARG A 225 18.86 -6.78 -8.03
CA ARG A 225 17.67 -7.58 -7.67
C ARG A 225 16.74 -6.82 -6.71
N LEU A 226 17.30 -6.10 -5.74
CA LEU A 226 16.52 -5.24 -4.83
C LEU A 226 15.83 -4.10 -5.59
N ALA A 227 16.55 -3.42 -6.49
CA ALA A 227 15.97 -2.36 -7.31
C ALA A 227 14.84 -2.90 -8.22
N GLY A 228 15.03 -4.07 -8.83
CA GLY A 228 13.99 -4.74 -9.61
C GLY A 228 12.75 -5.04 -8.79
N ASN A 229 12.92 -5.59 -7.58
CA ASN A 229 11.80 -5.87 -6.68
C ASN A 229 11.08 -4.59 -6.24
N CYS A 230 11.81 -3.50 -5.94
CA CYS A 230 11.20 -2.19 -5.66
C CYS A 230 10.28 -1.71 -6.79
N HIS A 231 10.72 -1.83 -8.05
CA HIS A 231 9.89 -1.44 -9.19
C HIS A 231 8.62 -2.30 -9.32
N ASP A 232 8.72 -3.61 -9.07
CA ASP A 232 7.57 -4.51 -9.08
C ASP A 232 6.57 -4.14 -7.97
N ILE A 233 7.06 -3.84 -6.76
CA ILE A 233 6.23 -3.40 -5.64
C ILE A 233 5.46 -2.13 -5.99
N VAL A 234 6.14 -1.08 -6.49
CA VAL A 234 5.48 0.18 -6.87
C VAL A 234 4.37 -0.07 -7.89
N ARG A 235 4.62 -0.94 -8.88
CA ARG A 235 3.61 -1.29 -9.89
C ARG A 235 2.39 -1.95 -9.25
N CYS A 236 2.61 -2.97 -8.40
CA CYS A 236 1.52 -3.72 -7.78
C CYS A 236 0.75 -2.86 -6.77
N THR A 237 1.42 -2.02 -5.98
CA THR A 237 0.79 -1.06 -5.06
C THR A 237 -0.14 -0.10 -5.82
N LYS A 238 0.32 0.44 -6.95
CA LYS A 238 -0.50 1.32 -7.77
C LYS A 238 -1.75 0.62 -8.31
N GLU A 239 -1.59 -0.61 -8.81
CA GLU A 239 -2.73 -1.37 -9.33
C GLU A 239 -3.70 -1.74 -8.22
N LEU A 240 -3.21 -2.08 -7.02
CA LEU A 240 -4.03 -2.39 -5.86
C LEU A 240 -4.95 -1.21 -5.48
N VAL A 241 -4.38 -0.01 -5.32
CA VAL A 241 -5.14 1.20 -4.98
C VAL A 241 -6.21 1.47 -6.03
N LYS A 242 -5.84 1.37 -7.31
CA LYS A 242 -6.76 1.55 -8.43
C LYS A 242 -7.91 0.54 -8.39
N THR A 243 -7.62 -0.75 -8.15
CA THR A 243 -8.66 -1.79 -8.07
C THR A 243 -9.60 -1.58 -6.88
N VAL A 244 -9.08 -1.18 -5.72
CA VAL A 244 -9.92 -0.86 -4.55
C VAL A 244 -10.75 0.40 -4.79
N GLU A 245 -10.18 1.43 -5.43
CA GLU A 245 -10.91 2.63 -5.84
C GLU A 245 -12.06 2.28 -6.80
N GLU A 246 -11.79 1.50 -7.84
CA GLU A 246 -12.83 1.04 -8.78
C GLU A 246 -13.94 0.24 -8.08
N ALA A 247 -13.60 -0.61 -7.11
CA ALA A 247 -14.58 -1.37 -6.33
C ALA A 247 -15.42 -0.45 -5.42
N SER A 248 -14.78 0.51 -4.73
CA SER A 248 -15.43 1.53 -3.91
C SER A 248 -16.42 2.37 -4.73
N LEU A 249 -16.02 2.80 -5.94
CA LEU A 249 -16.87 3.58 -6.84
C LEU A 249 -18.10 2.78 -7.28
N LYS A 250 -17.94 1.48 -7.59
CA LYS A 250 -19.06 0.61 -7.98
C LYS A 250 -20.05 0.39 -6.83
N GLU A 251 -19.55 0.19 -5.61
CA GLU A 251 -20.38 0.06 -4.40
C GLU A 251 -21.20 1.34 -4.16
N ASP A 252 -20.55 2.51 -4.25
CA ASP A 252 -21.22 3.81 -4.10
C ASP A 252 -22.34 4.03 -5.12
N ILE A 253 -22.12 3.66 -6.39
CA ILE A 253 -23.12 3.76 -7.45
C ILE A 253 -24.30 2.83 -7.14
N ALA A 254 -24.05 1.56 -6.80
CA ALA A 254 -25.09 0.60 -6.47
C ALA A 254 -25.95 1.06 -5.28
N ASN A 255 -25.32 1.64 -4.26
CA ASN A 255 -26.01 2.20 -3.09
C ASN A 255 -26.87 3.42 -3.45
N LEU A 256 -26.40 4.28 -4.35
CA LEU A 256 -27.18 5.42 -4.84
C LEU A 256 -28.38 4.95 -5.68
N ASP A 257 -28.18 4.00 -6.57
CA ASP A 257 -29.25 3.43 -7.41
C ASP A 257 -30.34 2.77 -6.57
N ALA A 258 -29.97 2.01 -5.53
CA ALA A 258 -30.92 1.39 -4.61
C ALA A 258 -31.77 2.44 -3.88
N ARG A 259 -31.15 3.55 -3.43
CA ARG A 259 -31.85 4.65 -2.76
C ARG A 259 -32.79 5.39 -3.71
N LEU A 260 -32.35 5.63 -4.95
CA LEU A 260 -33.18 6.31 -5.96
C LEU A 260 -34.42 5.47 -6.31
N ARG A 261 -34.25 4.16 -6.53
CA ARG A 261 -35.38 3.24 -6.76
C ARG A 261 -36.37 3.25 -5.59
N HIS A 262 -35.86 3.16 -4.36
CA HIS A 262 -36.72 3.19 -3.17
C HIS A 262 -37.46 4.52 -3.00
N SER A 263 -36.84 5.65 -3.36
CA SER A 263 -37.51 6.96 -3.33
C SER A 263 -38.59 7.13 -4.40
N HIS A 264 -38.44 6.44 -5.55
CA HIS A 264 -39.42 6.45 -6.64
C HIS A 264 -40.62 5.54 -6.34
N ASP A 265 -40.42 4.45 -5.59
CA ASP A 265 -41.50 3.54 -5.18
C ASP A 265 -42.38 4.11 -4.04
N LEU A 266 -41.93 5.17 -3.36
CA LEU A 266 -42.64 5.85 -2.27
C LEU A 266 -43.34 7.15 -2.70
N ALA A 267 -43.24 7.53 -3.97
CA ALA A 267 -43.86 8.72 -4.56
C ALA A 267 -45.08 8.34 -5.41
#